data_AF-A0A2V5WNN4-F1
#
_entry.id   AF-A0A2V5WNN4-F1
#
_cell.length_a   1.000
_cell.length_b   1.000
_cell.length_c   1.000
_cell.angle_alpha   90.00
_cell.angle_beta   90.00
_cell.angle_gamma   90.00
#
_symmetry.space_group_name_H-M   'P 1'
#
loop_
_entity.id
_entity.type
_entity.pdbx_description
1 polymer ?
#
loop_
_entity_poly.entity_id
_entity_poly.type
_entity_poly.pdbx_seq_one_letter_code
_entity_poly.pdbx_strand_id
1 'polypeptide(L)'
;PSGSVTNADFRGMAPAASLFVLPIDLRIGPLISDTYLQETAASNNFIALGRTNAVISNNSWTYVNAFEYDAASASYDAAVRDAIPERPGSQPILYVFAAGNSGFGSTNGTVGEPDSILAPATAKNVITVGAIESSRNITNESVINGETNQLFLGFTDSDNEVASFSSRGNVGIGTEGDFGRFKPDVVAPGTFVVSTRSQNMDPNNLNPFVPDLGPNYRYDTGTSMAAPGVSGVLALMQEFFEQKLQRGFSPALMKALLINGARSVNANYDLSVSNAINFQGWGLVNLTNSLPAALTNATGETSWPVRFFDQSPTNALASGQRHTWNLALSTDARFVPLRVTLVWTDPPGNPGAGVKLVNDLDLIVSNLDSGQVFLGNNISAGSDFNQPGDTNALADFVNNVENVFLQPALGTNYSITVAGRRVNVNAVTANTNDVVQDYALVVAS
;
A
#
# COMPACT_ATOMS: atom_id res chain seq x y z
N PRO A 1 -21.72 -4.09 20.87
CA PRO A 1 -21.13 -5.38 21.31
C PRO A 1 -19.90 -5.11 22.17
N SER A 2 -19.35 -6.12 22.85
CA SER A 2 -18.17 -5.94 23.70
C SER A 2 -17.04 -5.27 22.93
N GLY A 3 -16.48 -4.19 23.46
CA GLY A 3 -15.42 -3.44 22.77
C GLY A 3 -15.83 -2.78 21.44
N SER A 4 -17.11 -2.45 21.26
CA SER A 4 -17.58 -1.53 20.22
C SER A 4 -18.35 -0.37 20.86
N VAL A 5 -18.32 0.80 20.22
CA VAL A 5 -19.12 1.95 20.63
C VAL A 5 -20.63 1.67 20.62
N THR A 6 -21.40 2.43 21.39
CA THR A 6 -22.88 2.33 21.41
C THR A 6 -23.45 2.59 20.00
N ASN A 7 -24.38 1.74 19.55
CA ASN A 7 -24.96 1.79 18.20
C ASN A 7 -23.95 1.64 17.05
N ALA A 8 -22.83 0.95 17.30
CA ALA A 8 -21.83 0.67 16.26
C ALA A 8 -22.46 0.02 15.01
N ASP A 9 -21.98 0.50 13.87
CA ASP A 9 -22.32 0.01 12.54
C ASP A 9 -21.17 -0.88 12.04
N PHE A 10 -21.51 -2.04 11.47
CA PHE A 10 -20.55 -3.03 10.97
C PHE A 10 -20.52 -3.12 9.44
N ARG A 11 -21.04 -2.09 8.76
CA ARG A 11 -20.88 -1.94 7.32
C ARG A 11 -19.39 -1.85 6.95
N GLY A 12 -19.03 -2.45 5.81
CA GLY A 12 -17.70 -2.27 5.23
C GLY A 12 -17.44 -0.81 4.83
N MET A 13 -16.18 -0.47 4.58
CA MET A 13 -15.76 0.91 4.28
C MET A 13 -16.46 1.51 3.04
N ALA A 14 -16.75 0.68 2.03
CA ALA A 14 -17.48 1.07 0.84
C ALA A 14 -18.79 0.24 0.70
N PRO A 15 -19.83 0.54 1.48
CA PRO A 15 -21.00 -0.33 1.61
C PRO A 15 -21.89 -0.37 0.36
N ALA A 16 -21.72 0.58 -0.57
CA ALA A 16 -22.45 0.64 -1.83
C ALA A 16 -21.68 0.00 -3.00
N ALA A 17 -20.45 -0.46 -2.78
CA ALA A 17 -19.66 -1.11 -3.83
C ALA A 17 -20.21 -2.50 -4.16
N SER A 18 -20.29 -2.82 -5.44
CA SER A 18 -20.61 -4.17 -5.91
C SER A 18 -19.39 -5.09 -5.77
N LEU A 19 -19.64 -6.38 -5.52
CA LEU A 19 -18.60 -7.40 -5.40
C LEU A 19 -18.66 -8.38 -6.57
N PHE A 20 -17.50 -8.69 -7.14
CA PHE A 20 -17.28 -9.85 -7.99
C PHE A 20 -16.40 -10.84 -7.23
N VAL A 21 -16.95 -12.02 -6.91
CA VAL A 21 -16.30 -12.98 -5.99
C VAL A 21 -15.74 -14.15 -6.78
N LEU A 22 -14.42 -14.31 -6.74
CA LEU A 22 -13.72 -15.48 -7.27
C LEU A 22 -13.38 -16.43 -6.13
N PRO A 23 -13.93 -17.66 -6.10
CA PRO A 23 -13.66 -18.60 -5.03
C PRO A 23 -12.22 -19.14 -5.12
N ILE A 24 -11.55 -19.22 -3.97
CA ILE A 24 -10.26 -19.90 -3.78
C ILE A 24 -10.39 -20.89 -2.62
N ASP A 25 -9.67 -22.01 -2.66
CA ASP A 25 -9.56 -22.92 -1.52
C ASP A 25 -8.46 -22.43 -0.57
N LEU A 26 -8.83 -22.08 0.65
CA LEU A 26 -7.91 -21.50 1.63
C LEU A 26 -7.04 -22.54 2.36
N ARG A 27 -7.29 -23.85 2.20
CA ARG A 27 -6.53 -24.91 2.91
C ARG A 27 -5.30 -25.40 2.15
N ILE A 28 -5.27 -25.21 0.84
CA ILE A 28 -4.21 -25.71 -0.06
C ILE A 28 -3.67 -24.64 -1.02
N GLY A 29 -4.12 -23.39 -0.89
CA GLY A 29 -3.88 -22.33 -1.87
C GLY A 29 -4.91 -22.40 -3.01
N PRO A 30 -4.93 -21.42 -3.93
CA PRO A 30 -5.91 -21.42 -4.99
C PRO A 30 -5.77 -22.72 -5.80
N LEU A 31 -6.83 -23.54 -5.81
CA LEU A 31 -6.97 -24.72 -6.70
C LEU A 31 -6.96 -24.36 -8.19
N ILE A 32 -6.88 -23.07 -8.46
CA ILE A 32 -7.02 -22.43 -9.74
C ILE A 32 -5.77 -21.55 -9.92
N SER A 33 -5.22 -21.51 -11.12
CA SER A 33 -3.99 -20.74 -11.41
C SER A 33 -4.16 -19.24 -11.16
N ASP A 34 -3.08 -18.56 -10.80
CA ASP A 34 -3.02 -17.08 -10.73
C ASP A 34 -3.51 -16.44 -12.04
N THR A 35 -3.11 -16.97 -13.20
CA THR A 35 -3.58 -16.52 -14.52
C THR A 35 -5.10 -16.48 -14.64
N TYR A 36 -5.79 -17.53 -14.20
CA TYR A 36 -7.26 -17.54 -14.21
C TYR A 36 -7.83 -16.45 -13.30
N LEU A 37 -7.29 -16.24 -12.09
CA LEU A 37 -7.77 -15.18 -11.20
C LEU A 37 -7.59 -13.80 -11.84
N GLN A 38 -6.42 -13.56 -12.45
CA GLN A 38 -6.06 -12.32 -13.12
C GLN A 38 -6.94 -12.06 -14.35
N GLU A 39 -6.98 -13.02 -15.28
CA GLU A 39 -7.73 -12.89 -16.54
C GLU A 39 -9.24 -12.87 -16.33
N THR A 40 -9.78 -13.63 -15.36
CA THR A 40 -11.23 -13.66 -15.10
C THR A 40 -11.69 -12.33 -14.51
N ALA A 41 -10.95 -11.77 -13.56
CA ALA A 41 -11.26 -10.46 -13.00
C ALA A 41 -11.18 -9.36 -14.07
N ALA A 42 -10.13 -9.39 -14.89
CA ALA A 42 -9.93 -8.42 -15.97
C ALA A 42 -11.01 -8.55 -17.06
N SER A 43 -11.32 -9.78 -17.47
CA SER A 43 -12.33 -10.07 -18.49
C SER A 43 -13.71 -9.63 -18.02
N ASN A 44 -14.04 -9.84 -16.74
CA ASN A 44 -15.28 -9.31 -16.19
C ASN A 44 -15.35 -7.78 -16.30
N ASN A 45 -14.30 -7.07 -15.84
CA ASN A 45 -14.28 -5.61 -15.82
C ASN A 45 -14.24 -4.98 -17.22
N PHE A 46 -13.28 -5.37 -18.06
CA PHE A 46 -13.01 -4.70 -19.33
C PHE A 46 -13.82 -5.25 -20.51
N ILE A 47 -14.27 -6.51 -20.45
CA ILE A 47 -14.98 -7.17 -21.55
C ILE A 47 -16.47 -7.26 -21.25
N ALA A 48 -16.84 -7.90 -20.13
CA ALA A 48 -18.25 -8.13 -19.82
C ALA A 48 -18.97 -6.84 -19.38
N LEU A 49 -18.33 -6.04 -18.53
CA LEU A 49 -18.87 -4.76 -18.06
C LEU A 49 -18.48 -3.56 -18.95
N GLY A 50 -17.52 -3.74 -19.87
CA GLY A 50 -17.06 -2.69 -20.78
C GLY A 50 -16.44 -1.47 -20.08
N ARG A 51 -15.91 -1.64 -18.87
CA ARG A 51 -15.27 -0.56 -18.11
C ARG A 51 -13.88 -0.27 -18.67
N THR A 52 -13.42 0.96 -18.52
CA THR A 52 -12.10 1.42 -19.00
C THR A 52 -11.10 1.66 -17.88
N ASN A 53 -11.57 1.78 -16.63
CA ASN A 53 -10.71 1.99 -15.47
C ASN A 53 -10.34 0.67 -14.80
N ALA A 54 -9.22 0.68 -14.08
CA ALA A 54 -8.78 -0.46 -13.29
C ALA A 54 -9.85 -0.88 -12.26
N VAL A 55 -9.93 -2.18 -11.98
CA VAL A 55 -10.74 -2.73 -10.90
C VAL A 55 -9.86 -3.04 -9.69
N ILE A 56 -10.42 -2.90 -8.49
CA ILE A 56 -9.74 -3.23 -7.23
C ILE A 56 -9.96 -4.71 -6.93
N SER A 57 -8.88 -5.45 -6.68
CA SER A 57 -8.91 -6.87 -6.32
C SER A 57 -8.30 -7.06 -4.93
N ASN A 58 -9.13 -7.49 -3.97
CA ASN A 58 -8.67 -7.81 -2.61
C ASN A 58 -8.27 -9.29 -2.50
N ASN A 59 -7.06 -9.54 -2.00
CA ASN A 59 -6.47 -10.86 -1.87
C ASN A 59 -5.96 -11.06 -0.43
N SER A 60 -6.84 -11.57 0.44
CA SER A 60 -6.56 -11.81 1.85
C SER A 60 -5.90 -13.19 2.10
N TRP A 61 -4.93 -13.56 1.28
CA TRP A 61 -4.23 -14.86 1.27
C TRP A 61 -2.79 -14.69 0.78
N THR A 62 -1.93 -15.66 1.11
CA THR A 62 -0.55 -15.76 0.64
C THR A 62 -0.17 -17.23 0.44
N TYR A 63 0.91 -17.50 -0.29
CA TYR A 63 1.47 -18.83 -0.44
C TYR A 63 2.27 -19.22 0.80
N VAL A 64 2.09 -20.46 1.26
CA VAL A 64 2.75 -20.98 2.46
C VAL A 64 4.25 -21.11 2.21
N ASN A 65 5.06 -20.57 3.14
CA ASN A 65 6.53 -20.62 3.09
C ASN A 65 7.17 -19.96 1.84
N ALA A 66 6.47 -19.05 1.17
CA ALA A 66 6.97 -18.32 0.01
C ALA A 66 7.44 -16.91 0.40
N PHE A 67 8.57 -16.79 1.12
CA PHE A 67 9.07 -15.50 1.63
C PHE A 67 9.78 -14.64 0.56
N GLU A 68 10.19 -15.26 -0.55
CA GLU A 68 10.92 -14.56 -1.61
C GLU A 68 9.99 -13.92 -2.65
N TYR A 69 10.56 -13.09 -3.51
CA TYR A 69 9.92 -12.71 -4.77
C TYR A 69 9.99 -13.89 -5.74
N ASP A 70 8.86 -14.56 -5.94
CA ASP A 70 8.75 -15.75 -6.79
C ASP A 70 7.99 -15.49 -8.11
N ALA A 71 7.67 -16.56 -8.84
CA ALA A 71 6.91 -16.48 -10.08
C ALA A 71 5.48 -15.94 -9.87
N ALA A 72 4.87 -16.16 -8.70
CA ALA A 72 3.57 -15.60 -8.40
C ALA A 72 3.67 -14.08 -8.24
N SER A 73 4.64 -13.58 -7.46
CA SER A 73 4.89 -12.15 -7.33
C SER A 73 5.20 -11.48 -8.68
N ALA A 74 6.00 -12.14 -9.53
CA ALA A 74 6.26 -11.65 -10.89
C ALA A 74 4.99 -11.62 -11.76
N SER A 75 4.13 -12.63 -11.67
CA SER A 75 2.88 -12.67 -12.43
C SER A 75 1.93 -11.53 -12.02
N TYR A 76 1.81 -11.25 -10.73
CA TYR A 76 0.99 -10.16 -10.23
C TYR A 76 1.60 -8.79 -10.58
N ASP A 77 2.93 -8.65 -10.62
CA ASP A 77 3.56 -7.43 -11.14
C ASP A 77 3.15 -7.14 -12.59
N ALA A 78 3.16 -8.15 -13.45
CA ALA A 78 2.70 -8.02 -14.84
C ALA A 78 1.20 -7.66 -14.90
N ALA A 79 0.38 -8.40 -14.15
CA ALA A 79 -1.07 -8.27 -14.16
C ALA A 79 -1.58 -6.93 -13.61
N VAL A 80 -0.80 -6.22 -12.79
CA VAL A 80 -1.18 -4.86 -12.35
C VAL A 80 -1.33 -3.93 -13.55
N ARG A 81 -0.43 -4.01 -14.53
CA ARG A 81 -0.54 -3.22 -15.76
C ARG A 81 -1.46 -3.88 -16.77
N ASP A 82 -1.27 -5.17 -16.99
CA ASP A 82 -1.95 -5.88 -18.06
C ASP A 82 -2.26 -7.33 -17.67
N ALA A 83 -3.49 -7.53 -17.20
CA ALA A 83 -3.96 -8.82 -16.73
C ALA A 83 -4.46 -9.75 -17.86
N ILE A 84 -4.51 -9.30 -19.12
CA ILE A 84 -4.88 -10.14 -20.28
C ILE A 84 -3.86 -9.93 -21.41
N PRO A 85 -2.66 -10.54 -21.34
CA PRO A 85 -1.56 -10.24 -22.27
C PRO A 85 -1.87 -10.47 -23.75
N GLU A 86 -2.80 -11.38 -24.06
CA GLU A 86 -3.20 -11.69 -25.45
C GLU A 86 -4.18 -10.65 -26.05
N ARG A 87 -4.67 -9.71 -25.24
CA ARG A 87 -5.60 -8.68 -25.67
C ARG A 87 -4.85 -7.36 -25.92
N PRO A 88 -5.10 -6.66 -27.04
CA PRO A 88 -4.47 -5.37 -27.29
C PRO A 88 -4.82 -4.31 -26.24
N GLY A 89 -3.79 -3.58 -25.81
CA GLY A 89 -3.89 -2.50 -24.80
C GLY A 89 -3.84 -3.04 -23.38
N SER A 90 -3.63 -2.17 -22.40
CA SER A 90 -3.53 -2.58 -20.99
C SER A 90 -4.90 -2.86 -20.36
N GLN A 91 -5.01 -3.96 -19.62
CA GLN A 91 -6.15 -4.24 -18.73
C GLN A 91 -5.70 -4.21 -17.27
N PRO A 92 -5.49 -3.02 -16.69
CA PRO A 92 -4.90 -2.90 -15.36
C PRO A 92 -5.85 -3.36 -14.26
N ILE A 93 -5.28 -4.00 -13.24
CA ILE A 93 -5.97 -4.35 -12.00
C ILE A 93 -5.17 -3.79 -10.82
N LEU A 94 -5.85 -3.14 -9.89
CA LEU A 94 -5.25 -2.72 -8.63
C LEU A 94 -5.37 -3.85 -7.61
N TYR A 95 -4.30 -4.62 -7.43
CA TYR A 95 -4.26 -5.71 -6.46
C TYR A 95 -3.86 -5.22 -5.07
N VAL A 96 -4.65 -5.60 -4.07
CA VAL A 96 -4.37 -5.44 -2.64
C VAL A 96 -4.13 -6.82 -2.04
N PHE A 97 -2.98 -7.02 -1.41
CA PHE A 97 -2.60 -8.27 -0.76
C PHE A 97 -2.40 -8.07 0.75
N ALA A 98 -2.90 -9.01 1.54
CA ALA A 98 -2.53 -9.09 2.95
C ALA A 98 -1.02 -9.44 3.08
N ALA A 99 -0.32 -8.81 4.01
CA ALA A 99 1.13 -9.03 4.19
C ALA A 99 1.49 -10.43 4.69
N GLY A 100 0.56 -11.11 5.39
CA GLY A 100 0.82 -12.36 6.11
C GLY A 100 0.74 -12.19 7.62
N ASN A 101 0.72 -13.30 8.35
CA ASN A 101 0.55 -13.34 9.81
C ASN A 101 1.75 -13.99 10.52
N SER A 102 2.95 -13.85 9.94
CA SER A 102 4.19 -14.48 10.42
C SER A 102 5.18 -13.46 10.98
N GLY A 103 4.69 -12.38 11.57
CA GLY A 103 5.55 -11.30 12.04
C GLY A 103 6.29 -11.55 13.35
N PHE A 104 5.80 -12.46 14.21
CA PHE A 104 6.41 -12.82 15.51
C PHE A 104 6.74 -11.64 16.46
N GLY A 105 5.94 -10.57 16.44
CA GLY A 105 6.12 -9.40 17.30
C GLY A 105 5.50 -9.55 18.68
N SER A 106 5.68 -8.54 19.53
CA SER A 106 5.01 -8.44 20.83
C SER A 106 3.71 -7.63 20.75
N THR A 107 2.93 -7.69 21.83
CA THR A 107 1.65 -7.00 21.98
C THR A 107 1.78 -5.48 22.00
N ASN A 108 2.86 -4.91 22.53
CA ASN A 108 3.13 -3.47 22.51
C ASN A 108 3.59 -2.92 21.14
N GLY A 109 3.35 -3.68 20.07
CA GLY A 109 3.73 -3.35 18.71
C GLY A 109 5.23 -3.26 18.41
N THR A 110 6.10 -3.80 19.27
CA THR A 110 7.56 -3.85 19.04
C THR A 110 8.03 -5.26 18.66
N VAL A 111 9.33 -5.38 18.36
CA VAL A 111 10.03 -6.63 17.97
C VAL A 111 9.38 -7.40 16.81
N GLY A 112 10.04 -8.45 16.33
CA GLY A 112 9.50 -9.33 15.29
C GLY A 112 10.55 -9.76 14.29
N GLU A 113 10.13 -10.60 13.35
CA GLU A 113 10.98 -11.17 12.33
C GLU A 113 10.85 -10.35 11.03
N PRO A 114 11.94 -9.73 10.54
CA PRO A 114 11.93 -9.10 9.21
C PRO A 114 11.82 -10.17 8.11
N ASP A 115 11.61 -9.75 6.87
CA ASP A 115 11.50 -10.65 5.71
C ASP A 115 10.44 -11.76 5.88
N SER A 116 9.36 -11.45 6.63
CA SER A 116 8.30 -12.41 6.96
C SER A 116 7.03 -12.23 6.10
N ILE A 117 7.09 -11.35 5.10
CA ILE A 117 6.01 -11.14 4.12
C ILE A 117 6.07 -12.21 3.06
N LEU A 118 4.91 -12.79 2.75
CA LEU A 118 4.81 -13.94 1.85
C LEU A 118 4.29 -13.53 0.47
N ALA A 119 4.81 -14.14 -0.59
CA ALA A 119 4.29 -14.02 -1.94
C ALA A 119 2.79 -14.41 -2.00
N PRO A 120 1.97 -13.76 -2.86
CA PRO A 120 2.34 -12.72 -3.82
C PRO A 120 2.50 -11.30 -3.24
N ALA A 121 2.36 -11.13 -1.91
CA ALA A 121 2.44 -9.81 -1.28
C ALA A 121 3.86 -9.20 -1.35
N THR A 122 4.87 -9.95 -1.77
CA THR A 122 6.21 -9.46 -2.07
C THR A 122 6.31 -8.77 -3.43
N ALA A 123 5.27 -8.80 -4.28
CA ALA A 123 5.23 -8.11 -5.58
C ALA A 123 5.42 -6.59 -5.45
N LYS A 124 6.09 -5.97 -6.43
CA LYS A 124 6.43 -4.53 -6.42
C LYS A 124 5.20 -3.65 -6.67
N ASN A 125 4.35 -4.06 -7.60
CA ASN A 125 3.27 -3.23 -8.14
C ASN A 125 1.96 -3.35 -7.36
N VAL A 126 1.83 -4.36 -6.47
CA VAL A 126 0.65 -4.54 -5.62
C VAL A 126 0.71 -3.60 -4.40
N ILE A 127 -0.44 -3.40 -3.75
CA ILE A 127 -0.52 -2.77 -2.42
C ILE A 127 -0.53 -3.87 -1.36
N THR A 128 0.55 -3.96 -0.59
CA THR A 128 0.71 -4.91 0.51
C THR A 128 0.30 -4.27 1.82
N VAL A 129 -0.61 -4.93 2.57
CA VAL A 129 -1.26 -4.35 3.75
C VAL A 129 -0.92 -5.16 5.00
N GLY A 130 -0.24 -4.50 5.94
CA GLY A 130 -0.05 -5.01 7.30
C GLY A 130 -1.22 -4.64 8.23
N ALA A 131 -1.20 -5.14 9.46
CA ALA A 131 -2.26 -4.94 10.44
C ALA A 131 -1.77 -4.14 11.65
N ILE A 132 -2.58 -3.16 12.06
CA ILE A 132 -2.50 -2.58 13.41
C ILE A 132 -3.63 -3.11 14.28
N GLU A 133 -3.53 -2.85 15.58
CA GLU A 133 -4.60 -3.15 16.52
C GLU A 133 -5.84 -2.30 16.29
N SER A 134 -7.00 -2.84 16.67
CA SER A 134 -8.23 -2.06 16.86
C SER A 134 -8.47 -1.89 18.35
N SER A 135 -8.60 -0.64 18.81
CA SER A 135 -8.89 -0.36 20.22
C SER A 135 -10.31 -0.81 20.55
N ARG A 136 -10.41 -1.83 21.40
CA ARG A 136 -11.66 -2.44 21.86
C ARG A 136 -11.68 -2.76 23.34
N ASN A 137 -10.52 -2.89 23.99
CA ASN A 137 -10.38 -3.27 25.40
C ASN A 137 -11.11 -4.59 25.72
N ILE A 138 -10.97 -5.60 24.86
CA ILE A 138 -11.57 -6.92 25.09
C ILE A 138 -10.62 -7.68 26.02
N THR A 139 -11.06 -7.96 27.25
CA THR A 139 -10.23 -8.66 28.23
C THR A 139 -10.35 -10.18 28.17
N ASN A 140 -11.56 -10.71 27.91
CA ASN A 140 -11.97 -12.11 28.00
C ASN A 140 -11.38 -12.90 29.18
N GLU A 141 -11.55 -12.34 30.38
CA GLU A 141 -11.07 -12.93 31.63
C GLU A 141 -11.32 -14.45 31.72
N SER A 142 -10.22 -15.20 31.81
CA SER A 142 -10.24 -16.65 32.02
C SER A 142 -9.35 -17.00 33.20
N VAL A 143 -9.78 -17.95 34.02
CA VAL A 143 -8.95 -18.43 35.14
C VAL A 143 -8.16 -19.64 34.66
N ILE A 144 -6.86 -19.47 34.47
CA ILE A 144 -5.91 -20.56 34.14
C ILE A 144 -4.99 -20.71 35.34
N ASN A 145 -4.92 -21.92 35.92
CA ASN A 145 -4.10 -22.24 37.10
C ASN A 145 -4.31 -21.31 38.33
N GLY A 146 -5.50 -20.74 38.48
CA GLY A 146 -5.84 -19.87 39.62
C GLY A 146 -5.53 -18.38 39.41
N GLU A 147 -5.02 -18.01 38.22
CA GLU A 147 -4.77 -16.61 37.84
C GLU A 147 -5.81 -16.13 36.83
N THR A 148 -6.38 -14.94 37.06
CA THR A 148 -7.25 -14.26 36.09
C THR A 148 -6.38 -13.71 34.96
N ASN A 149 -6.46 -14.35 33.80
CA ASN A 149 -5.78 -13.96 32.59
C ASN A 149 -6.71 -13.14 31.70
N GLN A 150 -6.25 -11.98 31.25
CA GLN A 150 -6.94 -11.17 30.25
C GLN A 150 -6.35 -11.50 28.87
N LEU A 151 -6.82 -12.58 28.23
CA LEU A 151 -6.12 -13.20 27.10
C LEU A 151 -6.02 -12.27 25.89
N PHE A 152 -6.98 -11.35 25.72
CA PHE A 152 -7.08 -10.49 24.54
C PHE A 152 -6.76 -9.02 24.78
N LEU A 153 -6.51 -8.60 26.03
CA LEU A 153 -6.37 -7.18 26.34
C LEU A 153 -5.22 -6.56 25.56
N GLY A 154 -4.02 -7.16 25.64
CA GLY A 154 -2.85 -6.66 24.92
C GLY A 154 -2.89 -6.81 23.40
N PHE A 155 -3.99 -7.27 22.81
CA PHE A 155 -4.17 -7.28 21.34
C PHE A 155 -5.25 -6.30 20.88
N THR A 156 -5.86 -5.60 21.83
CA THR A 156 -7.05 -4.76 21.64
C THR A 156 -7.06 -3.51 22.51
N ASP A 157 -5.98 -3.20 23.20
CA ASP A 157 -5.85 -2.04 24.10
C ASP A 157 -5.38 -0.79 23.34
N SER A 158 -4.86 -0.95 22.13
CA SER A 158 -4.39 0.15 21.29
C SER A 158 -5.13 0.25 19.94
N ASP A 159 -5.06 1.43 19.32
CA ASP A 159 -5.39 1.66 17.90
C ASP A 159 -4.17 2.19 17.12
N ASN A 160 -2.99 2.12 17.74
CA ASN A 160 -1.78 2.73 17.25
C ASN A 160 -0.54 1.85 17.44
N GLU A 161 -0.72 0.54 17.54
CA GLU A 161 0.38 -0.44 17.58
C GLU A 161 0.23 -1.44 16.43
N VAL A 162 1.35 -1.79 15.80
CA VAL A 162 1.38 -2.83 14.77
C VAL A 162 1.10 -4.17 15.42
N ALA A 163 0.11 -4.90 14.92
CA ALA A 163 -0.30 -6.16 15.52
C ALA A 163 0.87 -7.16 15.55
N SER A 164 1.06 -7.82 16.69
CA SER A 164 2.13 -8.81 16.91
C SER A 164 2.32 -9.79 15.74
N PHE A 165 1.24 -10.36 15.20
CA PHE A 165 1.29 -11.32 14.11
C PHE A 165 1.59 -10.70 12.74
N SER A 166 1.37 -9.39 12.52
CA SER A 166 1.46 -8.79 11.19
C SER A 166 2.86 -9.02 10.62
N SER A 167 2.95 -9.70 9.48
CA SER A 167 4.24 -9.91 8.80
C SER A 167 4.93 -8.57 8.56
N ARG A 168 6.26 -8.58 8.73
CA ARG A 168 7.13 -7.40 8.72
C ARG A 168 8.12 -7.56 7.58
N GLY A 169 8.41 -6.45 6.90
CA GLY A 169 9.53 -6.43 5.97
C GLY A 169 10.78 -5.89 6.65
N ASN A 170 11.74 -5.36 5.90
CA ASN A 170 11.76 -5.34 4.42
C ASN A 170 11.79 -6.75 3.82
N VAL A 171 11.54 -6.86 2.51
CA VAL A 171 11.56 -8.14 1.78
C VAL A 171 12.85 -8.30 0.97
N GLY A 172 13.36 -9.54 0.87
CA GLY A 172 14.56 -9.85 0.10
C GLY A 172 15.83 -9.24 0.71
N ILE A 173 15.91 -9.19 2.04
CA ILE A 173 17.06 -8.65 2.76
C ILE A 173 18.31 -9.48 2.43
N GLY A 174 19.41 -8.81 2.09
CA GLY A 174 20.66 -9.45 1.65
C GLY A 174 20.62 -9.99 0.22
N THR A 175 19.44 -10.16 -0.38
CA THR A 175 19.28 -10.58 -1.78
C THR A 175 19.16 -9.37 -2.71
N GLU A 176 18.30 -8.41 -2.36
CA GLU A 176 18.06 -7.19 -3.12
C GLU A 176 18.93 -6.02 -2.63
N GLY A 177 19.92 -6.28 -1.79
CA GLY A 177 20.75 -5.28 -1.10
C GLY A 177 20.67 -5.44 0.41
N ASP A 178 21.42 -4.62 1.14
CA ASP A 178 21.58 -4.75 2.61
C ASP A 178 20.26 -4.66 3.36
N PHE A 179 19.31 -3.87 2.85
CA PHE A 179 18.02 -3.63 3.48
C PHE A 179 16.83 -4.22 2.73
N GLY A 180 16.97 -4.68 1.49
CA GLY A 180 15.84 -5.19 0.70
C GLY A 180 14.79 -4.13 0.33
N ARG A 181 13.65 -4.58 -0.21
CA ARG A 181 12.53 -3.71 -0.62
C ARG A 181 11.58 -3.39 0.53
N PHE A 182 11.10 -2.17 0.58
CA PHE A 182 10.26 -1.64 1.64
C PHE A 182 8.81 -2.15 1.52
N LYS A 183 8.46 -3.13 2.36
CA LYS A 183 7.11 -3.72 2.50
C LYS A 183 6.79 -3.96 3.98
N PRO A 184 5.50 -3.94 4.43
CA PRO A 184 4.30 -3.67 3.64
C PRO A 184 4.28 -2.25 3.09
N ASP A 185 3.36 -1.93 2.18
CA ASP A 185 3.24 -0.55 1.68
C ASP A 185 2.53 0.33 2.72
N VAL A 186 1.50 -0.19 3.37
CA VAL A 186 0.67 0.52 4.35
C VAL A 186 0.14 -0.45 5.40
N VAL A 187 -0.46 0.10 6.47
CA VAL A 187 -1.21 -0.68 7.47
C VAL A 187 -2.64 -0.17 7.66
N ALA A 188 -3.50 -1.05 8.17
CA ALA A 188 -4.87 -0.74 8.57
C ALA A 188 -5.29 -1.60 9.77
N PRO A 189 -6.38 -1.25 10.50
CA PRO A 189 -6.85 -2.05 11.62
C PRO A 189 -7.18 -3.49 11.22
N GLY A 190 -6.61 -4.45 11.93
CA GLY A 190 -6.71 -5.88 11.61
C GLY A 190 -6.90 -6.80 12.81
N THR A 191 -6.86 -6.31 14.05
CA THR A 191 -7.21 -7.11 15.24
C THR A 191 -8.69 -6.98 15.58
N PHE A 192 -9.33 -8.11 15.86
CA PHE A 192 -10.73 -8.19 16.29
C PHE A 192 -11.66 -7.35 15.41
N VAL A 193 -11.53 -7.40 14.09
CA VAL A 193 -12.44 -6.67 13.21
C VAL A 193 -13.80 -7.37 13.22
N VAL A 194 -14.87 -6.60 13.44
CA VAL A 194 -16.24 -7.14 13.34
C VAL A 194 -16.66 -7.14 11.88
N SER A 195 -17.02 -8.30 11.34
CA SER A 195 -17.53 -8.42 9.97
C SER A 195 -18.51 -9.57 9.82
N THR A 196 -19.03 -9.75 8.60
CA THR A 196 -20.10 -10.71 8.28
C THR A 196 -19.69 -12.14 8.60
N ARG A 197 -20.58 -12.88 9.27
CA ARG A 197 -20.42 -14.29 9.58
C ARG A 197 -21.13 -15.14 8.52
N SER A 198 -20.42 -16.11 7.94
CA SER A 198 -21.04 -17.10 7.05
C SER A 198 -22.02 -17.99 7.81
N GLN A 199 -23.21 -18.22 7.25
CA GLN A 199 -24.23 -19.11 7.82
C GLN A 199 -23.82 -20.59 7.78
N ASN A 200 -22.86 -20.95 6.93
CA ASN A 200 -22.38 -22.33 6.75
C ASN A 200 -21.11 -22.62 7.56
N MET A 201 -20.69 -21.69 8.42
CA MET A 201 -19.54 -21.87 9.29
C MET A 201 -19.83 -22.89 10.38
N ASP A 202 -18.95 -23.87 10.55
CA ASP A 202 -19.03 -24.82 11.65
C ASP A 202 -18.76 -24.10 12.98
N PRO A 203 -19.76 -24.01 13.88
CA PRO A 203 -19.60 -23.33 15.17
C PRO A 203 -18.57 -24.03 16.08
N ASN A 204 -18.22 -25.29 15.84
CA ASN A 204 -17.22 -26.01 16.63
C ASN A 204 -15.77 -25.55 16.34
N ASN A 205 -15.54 -24.84 15.23
CA ASN A 205 -14.22 -24.29 14.87
C ASN A 205 -14.01 -22.86 15.40
N LEU A 206 -14.90 -22.36 16.25
CA LEU A 206 -14.79 -21.03 16.84
C LEU A 206 -13.96 -21.09 18.12
N ASN A 207 -13.09 -20.10 18.30
CA ASN A 207 -12.42 -19.89 19.57
C ASN A 207 -13.47 -19.50 20.63
N PRO A 208 -13.74 -20.34 21.65
CA PRO A 208 -14.81 -20.11 22.62
C PRO A 208 -14.56 -18.89 23.50
N PHE A 209 -13.31 -18.39 23.52
CA PHE A 209 -12.94 -17.23 24.30
C PHE A 209 -13.22 -15.91 23.57
N VAL A 210 -13.50 -15.92 22.26
CA VAL A 210 -13.89 -14.74 21.48
C VAL A 210 -15.36 -14.41 21.74
N PRO A 211 -15.72 -13.15 22.11
CA PRO A 211 -17.11 -12.79 22.38
C PRO A 211 -18.03 -13.07 21.18
N ASP A 212 -19.15 -13.75 21.42
CA ASP A 212 -20.14 -14.01 20.38
C ASP A 212 -20.95 -12.75 20.05
N LEU A 213 -21.17 -12.52 18.76
CA LEU A 213 -21.92 -11.40 18.21
C LEU A 213 -23.26 -11.84 17.61
N GLY A 214 -23.62 -13.11 17.79
CA GLY A 214 -24.83 -13.70 17.24
C GLY A 214 -24.62 -14.24 15.81
N PRO A 215 -25.71 -14.43 15.05
CA PRO A 215 -25.66 -15.25 13.83
C PRO A 215 -25.07 -14.53 12.60
N ASN A 216 -25.08 -13.19 12.57
CA ASN A 216 -24.79 -12.43 11.35
C ASN A 216 -23.38 -11.81 11.32
N TYR A 217 -22.74 -11.64 12.48
CA TYR A 217 -21.44 -11.00 12.60
C TYR A 217 -20.53 -11.81 13.51
N ARG A 218 -19.21 -11.62 13.37
CA ARG A 218 -18.20 -12.16 14.28
C ARG A 218 -16.96 -11.27 14.32
N TYR A 219 -16.13 -11.47 15.34
CA TYR A 219 -14.76 -10.98 15.33
C TYR A 219 -13.87 -11.90 14.52
N ASP A 220 -12.91 -11.32 13.81
CA ASP A 220 -11.78 -12.02 13.23
C ASP A 220 -10.52 -11.17 13.29
N THR A 221 -9.36 -11.79 13.17
CA THR A 221 -8.07 -11.14 13.36
C THR A 221 -7.09 -11.59 12.29
N GLY A 222 -6.40 -10.64 11.66
CA GLY A 222 -5.36 -10.94 10.68
C GLY A 222 -5.09 -9.77 9.73
N THR A 223 -3.97 -9.83 9.01
CA THR A 223 -3.76 -8.96 7.84
C THR A 223 -4.84 -9.18 6.78
N SER A 224 -5.45 -10.38 6.78
CA SER A 224 -6.66 -10.72 6.03
C SER A 224 -7.88 -9.83 6.32
N MET A 225 -7.93 -9.17 7.48
CA MET A 225 -8.97 -8.22 7.88
C MET A 225 -8.56 -6.76 7.60
N ALA A 226 -7.26 -6.46 7.65
CA ALA A 226 -6.72 -5.14 7.30
C ALA A 226 -6.81 -4.85 5.78
N ALA A 227 -6.41 -5.81 4.93
CA ALA A 227 -6.44 -5.70 3.48
C ALA A 227 -7.81 -5.28 2.89
N PRO A 228 -8.96 -5.88 3.29
CA PRO A 228 -10.27 -5.45 2.79
C PRO A 228 -10.67 -4.07 3.31
N GLY A 229 -10.15 -3.63 4.47
CA GLY A 229 -10.29 -2.25 4.94
C GLY A 229 -9.68 -1.26 3.96
N VAL A 230 -8.43 -1.51 3.53
CA VAL A 230 -7.74 -0.70 2.50
C VAL A 230 -8.45 -0.80 1.15
N SER A 231 -8.89 -1.99 0.75
CA SER A 231 -9.64 -2.17 -0.51
C SER A 231 -10.93 -1.34 -0.55
N GLY A 232 -11.62 -1.22 0.58
CA GLY A 232 -12.80 -0.35 0.67
C GLY A 232 -12.45 1.15 0.63
N VAL A 233 -11.32 1.58 1.21
CA VAL A 233 -10.80 2.94 1.03
C VAL A 233 -10.51 3.23 -0.45
N LEU A 234 -9.87 2.29 -1.15
CA LEU A 234 -9.60 2.40 -2.58
C LEU A 234 -10.89 2.44 -3.41
N ALA A 235 -11.94 1.72 -3.01
CA ALA A 235 -13.24 1.77 -3.69
C ALA A 235 -13.90 3.16 -3.58
N LEU A 236 -13.77 3.83 -2.43
CA LEU A 236 -14.20 5.23 -2.27
C LEU A 236 -13.34 6.18 -3.12
N MET A 237 -12.03 5.93 -3.21
CA MET A 237 -11.15 6.70 -4.09
C MET A 237 -11.54 6.52 -5.57
N GLN A 238 -11.81 5.28 -5.99
CA GLN A 238 -12.33 4.98 -7.33
C GLN A 238 -13.64 5.73 -7.59
N GLU A 239 -14.60 5.71 -6.66
CA GLU A 239 -15.85 6.47 -6.79
C GLU A 239 -15.57 7.96 -7.03
N PHE A 240 -14.64 8.55 -6.28
CA PHE A 240 -14.26 9.95 -6.46
C PHE A 240 -13.69 10.22 -7.87
N PHE A 241 -12.78 9.39 -8.37
CA PHE A 241 -12.22 9.55 -9.71
C PHE A 241 -13.26 9.39 -10.81
N GLU A 242 -14.14 8.39 -10.69
CA GLU A 242 -15.13 8.08 -11.73
C GLU A 242 -16.30 9.04 -11.74
N GLN A 243 -16.83 9.39 -10.56
CA GLN A 243 -18.07 10.16 -10.46
C GLN A 243 -17.83 11.65 -10.26
N LYS A 244 -16.78 12.05 -9.54
CA LYS A 244 -16.50 13.47 -9.26
C LYS A 244 -15.52 14.05 -10.26
N LEU A 245 -14.40 13.40 -10.51
CA LEU A 245 -13.41 13.88 -11.47
C LEU A 245 -13.73 13.49 -12.92
N GLN A 246 -14.50 12.43 -13.11
CA GLN A 246 -14.78 11.83 -14.43
C GLN A 246 -13.48 11.56 -15.21
N ARG A 247 -12.46 11.07 -14.50
CA ARG A 247 -11.11 10.81 -15.02
C ARG A 247 -10.70 9.38 -14.71
N GLY A 248 -9.95 8.77 -15.63
CA GLY A 248 -9.29 7.50 -15.38
C GLY A 248 -8.19 7.61 -14.33
N PHE A 249 -7.80 6.46 -13.79
CA PHE A 249 -6.73 6.34 -12.82
C PHE A 249 -5.93 5.07 -13.08
N SER A 250 -4.62 5.13 -12.92
CA SER A 250 -3.78 3.93 -12.88
C SER A 250 -3.71 3.31 -11.47
N PRO A 251 -3.38 2.01 -11.36
CA PRO A 251 -2.98 1.41 -10.09
C PRO A 251 -1.85 2.17 -9.38
N ALA A 252 -0.85 2.68 -10.12
CA ALA A 252 0.25 3.44 -9.54
C ALA A 252 -0.21 4.75 -8.90
N LEU A 253 -1.15 5.48 -9.53
CA LEU A 253 -1.71 6.72 -8.97
C LEU A 253 -2.50 6.45 -7.68
N MET A 254 -3.35 5.42 -7.70
CA MET A 254 -4.10 5.03 -6.50
C MET A 254 -3.17 4.64 -5.34
N LYS A 255 -2.10 3.86 -5.64
CA LYS A 255 -1.05 3.53 -4.67
C LYS A 255 -0.31 4.77 -4.17
N ALA A 256 0.06 5.70 -5.04
CA ALA A 256 0.75 6.93 -4.68
C ALA A 256 -0.10 7.83 -3.76
N LEU A 257 -1.39 8.01 -4.07
CA LEU A 257 -2.31 8.80 -3.25
C LEU A 257 -2.49 8.19 -1.86
N LEU A 258 -2.66 6.87 -1.80
CA LEU A 258 -2.81 6.13 -0.55
C LEU A 258 -1.58 6.28 0.36
N ILE A 259 -0.37 6.11 -0.20
CA ILE A 259 0.91 6.25 0.50
C ILE A 259 1.16 7.69 0.94
N ASN A 260 0.88 8.66 0.06
CA ASN A 260 1.07 10.07 0.38
C ASN A 260 0.16 10.54 1.54
N GLY A 261 -1.07 10.02 1.59
CA GLY A 261 -2.02 10.28 2.65
C GLY A 261 -1.76 9.55 3.97
N ALA A 262 -0.98 8.46 3.95
CA ALA A 262 -0.67 7.66 5.13
C ALA A 262 0.22 8.40 6.14
N ARG A 263 0.13 8.05 7.42
CA ARG A 263 0.92 8.64 8.51
C ARG A 263 1.48 7.55 9.42
N SER A 264 2.68 7.79 9.98
CA SER A 264 3.25 6.89 10.97
C SER A 264 2.25 6.64 12.10
N VAL A 265 2.12 5.37 12.49
CA VAL A 265 1.08 4.90 13.41
C VAL A 265 1.27 5.51 14.79
N ASN A 266 2.51 5.57 15.29
CA ASN A 266 2.90 6.24 16.52
C ASN A 266 4.42 6.56 16.50
N ALA A 267 4.95 7.10 17.59
CA ALA A 267 6.36 7.50 17.71
C ALA A 267 7.38 6.35 17.89
N ASN A 268 6.93 5.10 18.03
CA ASN A 268 7.81 3.92 18.07
C ASN A 268 8.23 3.47 16.67
N TYR A 269 7.57 4.02 15.63
CA TYR A 269 7.84 3.69 14.24
C TYR A 269 8.35 4.91 13.49
N ASP A 270 9.04 4.66 12.39
CA ASP A 270 9.53 5.68 11.49
C ASP A 270 9.40 5.21 10.02
N LEU A 271 9.84 6.04 9.07
CA LEU A 271 9.70 5.79 7.63
C LEU A 271 11.04 5.54 6.92
N SER A 272 12.09 5.19 7.68
CA SER A 272 13.39 4.85 7.12
C SER A 272 13.33 3.51 6.39
N VAL A 273 13.59 3.55 5.08
CA VAL A 273 13.68 2.32 4.26
C VAL A 273 14.91 1.47 4.60
N SER A 274 15.86 2.03 5.34
CA SER A 274 17.09 1.37 5.77
C SER A 274 16.99 0.69 7.14
N ASN A 275 15.80 0.68 7.75
CA ASN A 275 15.61 -0.03 9.00
C ASN A 275 15.72 -1.55 8.79
N ALA A 276 16.27 -2.23 9.80
CA ALA A 276 16.36 -3.69 9.81
C ALA A 276 14.97 -4.36 9.78
N ILE A 277 13.96 -3.70 10.34
CA ILE A 277 12.57 -4.17 10.38
C ILE A 277 11.65 -3.04 9.94
N ASN A 278 10.79 -3.32 8.97
CA ASN A 278 9.69 -2.46 8.57
C ASN A 278 8.38 -3.00 9.15
N PHE A 279 7.83 -2.24 10.10
CA PHE A 279 6.60 -2.59 10.82
C PHE A 279 5.33 -2.10 10.13
N GLN A 280 5.37 -0.88 9.59
CA GLN A 280 4.17 -0.11 9.25
C GLN A 280 4.07 0.31 7.78
N GLY A 281 5.09 -0.01 6.98
CA GLY A 281 5.22 0.57 5.65
C GLY A 281 5.28 2.09 5.72
N TRP A 282 4.53 2.73 4.83
CA TRP A 282 4.37 4.19 4.80
C TRP A 282 3.33 4.73 5.81
N GLY A 283 2.80 3.84 6.65
CA GLY A 283 1.94 4.18 7.78
C GLY A 283 0.47 3.77 7.61
N LEU A 284 -0.35 4.25 8.54
CA LEU A 284 -1.80 4.03 8.58
C LEU A 284 -2.50 4.80 7.48
N VAL A 285 -3.31 4.11 6.68
CA VAL A 285 -4.12 4.72 5.61
C VAL A 285 -5.08 5.78 6.17
N ASN A 286 -5.19 6.91 5.46
CA ASN A 286 -6.12 7.97 5.81
C ASN A 286 -6.76 8.56 4.54
N LEU A 287 -8.06 8.31 4.36
CA LEU A 287 -8.79 8.75 3.17
C LEU A 287 -8.83 10.28 3.07
N THR A 288 -9.02 10.98 4.18
CA THR A 288 -9.10 12.46 4.18
C THR A 288 -7.78 13.14 3.86
N ASN A 289 -6.65 12.49 4.09
CA ASN A 289 -5.35 12.99 3.63
C ASN A 289 -5.08 12.62 2.16
N SER A 290 -5.53 11.44 1.73
CA SER A 290 -5.34 10.96 0.35
C SER A 290 -6.22 11.73 -0.64
N LEU A 291 -7.46 12.03 -0.23
CA LEU A 291 -8.44 12.83 -0.96
C LEU A 291 -9.06 13.90 -0.02
N PRO A 292 -8.36 15.02 0.21
CA PRO A 292 -8.86 16.09 1.07
C PRO A 292 -10.20 16.66 0.60
N ALA A 293 -11.06 17.04 1.54
CA ALA A 293 -12.39 17.61 1.23
C ALA A 293 -12.33 18.86 0.34
N ALA A 294 -11.18 19.55 0.29
CA ALA A 294 -10.95 20.64 -0.66
C ALA A 294 -11.11 20.18 -2.13
N LEU A 295 -10.82 18.92 -2.45
CA LEU A 295 -10.96 18.36 -3.80
C LEU A 295 -12.43 18.22 -4.22
N THR A 296 -13.36 18.05 -3.28
CA THR A 296 -14.80 17.99 -3.58
C THR A 296 -15.48 19.36 -3.57
N ASN A 297 -14.91 20.34 -2.84
CA ASN A 297 -15.59 21.60 -2.52
C ASN A 297 -14.98 22.83 -3.22
N ALA A 298 -13.75 22.75 -3.73
CA ALA A 298 -13.07 23.88 -4.36
C ALA A 298 -13.41 24.03 -5.85
N THR A 299 -13.37 25.26 -6.34
CA THR A 299 -13.82 25.66 -7.68
C THR A 299 -12.81 25.43 -8.81
N GLY A 300 -11.67 24.78 -8.55
CA GLY A 300 -10.70 24.37 -9.57
C GLY A 300 -9.46 23.64 -9.02
N GLU A 301 -8.85 22.78 -9.82
CA GLU A 301 -7.67 21.97 -9.42
C GLU A 301 -6.49 22.82 -8.94
N THR A 302 -6.37 24.07 -9.42
CA THR A 302 -5.28 24.99 -9.07
C THR A 302 -5.29 25.47 -7.62
N SER A 303 -6.37 25.25 -6.87
CA SER A 303 -6.46 25.58 -5.44
C SER A 303 -6.41 24.36 -4.52
N TRP A 304 -6.31 23.14 -5.07
CA TRP A 304 -6.25 21.95 -4.23
C TRP A 304 -4.96 21.89 -3.40
N PRO A 305 -4.99 21.33 -2.19
CA PRO A 305 -3.79 21.06 -1.40
C PRO A 305 -2.96 19.88 -1.95
N VAL A 306 -3.50 19.16 -2.95
CA VAL A 306 -2.85 18.03 -3.61
C VAL A 306 -2.78 18.28 -5.12
N ARG A 307 -1.65 17.93 -5.74
CA ARG A 307 -1.48 17.77 -7.19
C ARG A 307 -1.09 16.34 -7.46
N PHE A 308 -1.60 15.78 -8.54
CA PHE A 308 -1.20 14.46 -8.97
C PHE A 308 -1.10 14.36 -10.48
N PHE A 309 -0.12 13.61 -10.94
CA PHE A 309 0.11 13.24 -12.33
C PHE A 309 -0.01 11.73 -12.41
N ASP A 310 -0.77 11.26 -13.39
CA ASP A 310 -0.97 9.82 -13.60
C ASP A 310 0.02 9.28 -14.63
N GLN A 311 0.13 7.96 -14.67
CA GLN A 311 0.80 7.24 -15.75
C GLN A 311 0.18 7.61 -17.10
N SER A 312 1.02 7.98 -18.04
CA SER A 312 0.61 8.33 -19.40
C SER A 312 1.72 7.93 -20.38
N PRO A 313 1.37 7.38 -21.55
CA PRO A 313 2.36 7.12 -22.60
C PRO A 313 3.13 8.35 -23.07
N THR A 314 2.56 9.55 -22.88
CA THR A 314 3.21 10.83 -23.21
C THR A 314 4.02 11.42 -22.06
N ASN A 315 3.95 10.82 -20.87
CA ASN A 315 4.68 11.22 -19.67
C ASN A 315 5.51 10.04 -19.17
N ALA A 316 6.43 9.59 -20.02
CA ALA A 316 7.31 8.46 -19.76
C ALA A 316 8.77 8.87 -19.98
N LEU A 317 9.69 8.21 -19.27
CA LEU A 317 11.12 8.51 -19.30
C LEU A 317 11.90 7.33 -19.85
N ALA A 318 12.82 7.61 -20.77
CA ALA A 318 13.92 6.72 -21.13
C ALA A 318 15.12 6.92 -20.19
N SER A 319 16.09 6.02 -20.25
CA SER A 319 17.35 6.15 -19.51
C SER A 319 18.04 7.51 -19.79
N GLY A 320 18.42 8.22 -18.74
CA GLY A 320 19.05 9.54 -18.77
C GLY A 320 18.09 10.73 -18.94
N GLN A 321 16.80 10.49 -19.23
CA GLN A 321 15.81 11.56 -19.33
C GLN A 321 15.32 12.00 -17.95
N ARG A 322 14.76 13.21 -17.86
CA ARG A 322 14.14 13.74 -16.65
C ARG A 322 12.95 14.63 -16.98
N HIS A 323 11.96 14.65 -16.09
CA HIS A 323 10.90 15.64 -16.07
C HIS A 323 11.02 16.46 -14.80
N THR A 324 10.94 17.79 -14.92
CA THR A 324 11.06 18.72 -13.79
C THR A 324 9.87 19.66 -13.75
N TRP A 325 9.26 19.78 -12.57
CA TRP A 325 8.20 20.73 -12.26
C TRP A 325 8.70 21.75 -11.27
N ASN A 326 8.30 23.02 -11.46
CA ASN A 326 8.49 24.06 -10.47
C ASN A 326 7.25 24.12 -9.58
N LEU A 327 7.47 24.11 -8.26
CA LEU A 327 6.43 24.20 -7.25
C LEU A 327 6.64 25.50 -6.44
N ALA A 328 5.62 26.34 -6.43
CA ALA A 328 5.54 27.48 -5.53
C ALA A 328 4.52 27.17 -4.43
N LEU A 329 4.94 27.21 -3.17
CA LEU A 329 4.07 26.99 -2.01
C LEU A 329 3.36 28.27 -1.61
N SER A 330 2.08 28.15 -1.25
CA SER A 330 1.32 29.23 -0.62
C SER A 330 1.86 29.53 0.78
N THR A 331 1.49 30.68 1.36
CA THR A 331 1.89 31.04 2.73
C THR A 331 1.50 29.96 3.74
N ASP A 332 0.28 29.44 3.65
CA ASP A 332 -0.24 28.43 4.59
C ASP A 332 0.45 27.07 4.41
N ALA A 333 0.70 26.67 3.16
CA ALA A 333 1.39 25.43 2.82
C ALA A 333 2.79 25.34 3.45
N ARG A 334 3.43 26.47 3.74
CA ARG A 334 4.79 26.50 4.33
C ARG A 334 4.85 26.02 5.79
N PHE A 335 3.71 25.92 6.46
CA PHE A 335 3.60 25.56 7.88
C PHE A 335 3.06 24.13 8.10
N VAL A 336 2.94 23.36 7.03
CA VAL A 336 2.52 21.96 7.03
C VAL A 336 3.53 21.14 6.24
N PRO A 337 3.64 19.82 6.45
CA PRO A 337 4.61 19.00 5.73
C PRO A 337 4.37 18.96 4.21
N LEU A 338 5.44 19.12 3.42
CA LEU A 338 5.39 18.85 1.98
C LEU A 338 5.67 17.36 1.77
N ARG A 339 4.76 16.65 1.09
CA ARG A 339 4.90 15.23 0.78
C ARG A 339 4.86 15.01 -0.72
N VAL A 340 5.95 14.47 -1.27
CA VAL A 340 6.08 14.10 -2.67
C VAL A 340 6.27 12.59 -2.75
N THR A 341 5.38 11.90 -3.48
CA THR A 341 5.37 10.44 -3.62
C THR A 341 5.38 10.08 -5.10
N LEU A 342 6.43 9.39 -5.53
CA LEU A 342 6.61 8.81 -6.85
C LEU A 342 6.30 7.32 -6.78
N VAL A 343 5.46 6.81 -7.69
CA VAL A 343 5.18 5.37 -7.83
C VAL A 343 5.12 5.02 -9.31
N TRP A 344 5.67 3.86 -9.68
CA TRP A 344 5.51 3.33 -11.03
C TRP A 344 5.15 1.84 -11.02
N THR A 345 4.36 1.44 -12.01
CA THR A 345 4.14 0.02 -12.31
C THR A 345 5.32 -0.49 -13.12
N ASP A 346 6.30 -1.05 -12.41
CA ASP A 346 7.57 -1.58 -12.90
C ASP A 346 7.35 -2.90 -13.68
N PRO A 347 8.09 -3.22 -14.74
CA PRO A 347 8.01 -4.53 -15.37
C PRO A 347 8.27 -5.67 -14.37
N PRO A 348 7.69 -6.86 -14.58
CA PRO A 348 7.90 -8.00 -13.70
C PRO A 348 9.40 -8.32 -13.60
N GLY A 349 9.88 -8.44 -12.37
CA GLY A 349 11.27 -8.81 -12.08
C GLY A 349 11.51 -10.29 -12.38
N ASN A 350 12.76 -10.66 -12.60
CA ASN A 350 13.15 -12.06 -12.67
C ASN A 350 13.31 -12.62 -11.24
N PRO A 351 12.59 -13.68 -10.84
CA PRO A 351 12.74 -14.31 -9.52
C PRO A 351 14.19 -14.73 -9.19
N GLY A 352 15.01 -15.07 -10.18
CA GLY A 352 16.41 -15.43 -9.99
C GLY A 352 17.40 -14.25 -9.96
N ALA A 353 16.97 -13.00 -10.19
CA ALA A 353 17.85 -11.84 -10.14
C ALA A 353 18.12 -11.39 -8.71
N GLY A 354 19.30 -10.79 -8.44
CA GLY A 354 19.60 -10.22 -7.11
C GLY A 354 18.60 -9.12 -6.74
N VAL A 355 18.52 -8.07 -7.55
CA VAL A 355 17.54 -6.98 -7.40
C VAL A 355 16.33 -7.26 -8.29
N LYS A 356 15.10 -7.14 -7.76
CA LYS A 356 13.87 -7.38 -8.55
C LYS A 356 13.38 -6.14 -9.28
N LEU A 357 13.80 -4.93 -8.88
CA LEU A 357 13.53 -3.69 -9.61
C LEU A 357 14.14 -3.73 -11.02
N VAL A 358 13.34 -3.46 -12.04
CA VAL A 358 13.76 -3.54 -13.45
C VAL A 358 14.09 -2.16 -14.00
N ASN A 359 13.14 -1.23 -13.88
CA ASN A 359 13.30 0.17 -14.23
C ASN A 359 13.48 1.00 -12.96
N ASP A 360 14.55 1.77 -12.95
CA ASP A 360 15.01 2.58 -11.82
C ASP A 360 14.74 4.06 -12.13
N LEU A 361 13.79 4.64 -11.39
CA LEU A 361 13.41 6.05 -11.46
C LEU A 361 13.75 6.74 -10.14
N ASP A 362 14.27 7.97 -10.23
CA ASP A 362 14.68 8.74 -9.07
C ASP A 362 13.76 9.93 -8.86
N LEU A 363 13.33 10.13 -7.62
CA LEU A 363 12.70 11.33 -7.13
C LEU A 363 13.75 12.26 -6.51
N ILE A 364 13.82 13.48 -7.03
CA ILE A 364 14.73 14.52 -6.55
C ILE A 364 13.93 15.79 -6.32
N VAL A 365 13.91 16.28 -5.08
CA VAL A 365 13.27 17.55 -4.72
C VAL A 365 14.35 18.53 -4.29
N SER A 366 14.41 19.70 -4.93
CA SER A 366 15.38 20.74 -4.57
C SER A 366 14.65 21.96 -4.03
N ASN A 367 15.05 22.43 -2.85
CA ASN A 367 14.63 23.73 -2.33
C ASN A 367 15.40 24.82 -3.09
N LEU A 368 14.71 25.61 -3.89
CA LEU A 368 15.32 26.63 -4.74
C LEU A 368 15.69 27.91 -3.97
N ASP A 369 15.22 28.06 -2.73
CA ASP A 369 15.57 29.19 -1.88
C ASP A 369 16.82 28.90 -1.04
N SER A 370 16.98 27.67 -0.54
CA SER A 370 18.13 27.26 0.29
C SER A 370 19.24 26.54 -0.48
N GLY A 371 18.94 25.97 -1.65
CA GLY A 371 19.85 25.11 -2.43
C GLY A 371 19.95 23.67 -1.93
N GLN A 372 19.19 23.28 -0.91
CA GLN A 372 19.18 21.90 -0.39
C GLN A 372 18.50 20.95 -1.38
N VAL A 373 19.07 19.75 -1.54
CA VAL A 373 18.53 18.68 -2.39
C VAL A 373 18.12 17.50 -1.52
N PHE A 374 17.00 16.89 -1.85
CA PHE A 374 16.43 15.73 -1.16
C PHE A 374 16.20 14.61 -2.18
N LEU A 375 16.79 13.45 -1.92
CA LEU A 375 16.61 12.24 -2.72
C LEU A 375 15.46 11.40 -2.15
N GLY A 376 14.77 10.67 -3.03
CA GLY A 376 13.74 9.72 -2.67
C GLY A 376 14.23 8.72 -1.61
N ASN A 377 13.39 8.50 -0.61
CA ASN A 377 13.60 7.57 0.50
C ASN A 377 14.87 7.82 1.35
N ASN A 378 15.56 8.96 1.18
CA ASN A 378 16.66 9.37 2.05
C ASN A 378 16.16 9.89 3.41
N ILE A 379 15.55 8.99 4.17
CA ILE A 379 14.97 9.21 5.50
C ILE A 379 15.82 8.44 6.52
N SER A 380 16.37 9.15 7.50
CA SER A 380 17.19 8.55 8.56
C SER A 380 16.33 7.75 9.53
N ALA A 381 16.90 6.68 10.10
CA ALA A 381 16.28 5.94 11.20
C ALA A 381 15.87 6.88 12.34
N GLY A 382 14.68 6.64 12.91
CA GLY A 382 14.04 7.51 13.91
C GLY A 382 13.39 8.78 13.33
N SER A 383 13.20 8.87 12.01
CA SER A 383 12.56 10.02 11.35
C SER A 383 11.48 9.63 10.34
N ASP A 384 10.48 10.49 10.21
CA ASP A 384 9.45 10.42 9.15
C ASP A 384 9.78 11.35 7.96
N PHE A 385 10.89 12.09 8.02
CA PHE A 385 11.21 13.15 7.07
C PHE A 385 12.60 12.98 6.45
N ASN A 386 12.69 13.32 5.17
CA ASN A 386 13.94 13.24 4.42
C ASN A 386 14.95 14.25 4.95
N GLN A 387 16.21 13.82 4.97
CA GLN A 387 17.32 14.71 5.25
C GLN A 387 17.88 15.29 3.95
N PRO A 388 18.42 16.52 3.97
CA PRO A 388 19.18 17.04 2.84
C PRO A 388 20.29 16.05 2.48
N GLY A 389 20.30 15.61 1.23
CA GLY A 389 21.26 14.64 0.71
C GLY A 389 22.46 15.31 0.04
N ASP A 390 23.55 14.56 -0.07
CA ASP A 390 24.59 14.82 -1.04
C ASP A 390 24.16 14.16 -2.36
N THR A 391 24.24 14.87 -3.49
CA THR A 391 23.97 14.31 -4.83
C THR A 391 24.90 13.15 -5.21
N ASN A 392 25.96 12.92 -4.43
CA ASN A 392 26.87 11.79 -4.57
C ASN A 392 26.48 10.55 -3.72
N ALA A 393 25.46 10.65 -2.86
CA ALA A 393 24.95 9.51 -2.10
C ALA A 393 24.27 8.51 -3.04
N LEU A 394 24.33 7.22 -2.69
CA LEU A 394 23.54 6.19 -3.37
C LEU A 394 22.07 6.48 -3.09
N ALA A 395 21.28 6.74 -4.14
CA ALA A 395 19.84 6.78 -3.96
C ALA A 395 19.26 5.36 -3.90
N ASP A 396 17.96 5.29 -3.62
CA ASP A 396 17.21 4.05 -3.70
C ASP A 396 17.38 3.41 -5.09
N PHE A 397 17.50 2.09 -5.12
CA PHE A 397 17.69 1.31 -6.34
C PHE A 397 16.88 0.00 -6.32
N VAL A 398 16.00 -0.17 -5.32
CA VAL A 398 15.26 -1.42 -5.06
C VAL A 398 13.76 -1.17 -5.04
N ASN A 399 13.31 0.00 -4.61
CA ASN A 399 11.89 0.31 -4.46
C ASN A 399 11.33 0.96 -5.73
N ASN A 400 10.11 0.56 -6.10
CA ASN A 400 9.31 1.25 -7.13
C ASN A 400 8.38 2.34 -6.56
N VAL A 401 8.68 2.75 -5.33
CA VAL A 401 8.03 3.82 -4.58
C VAL A 401 9.14 4.66 -3.97
N GLU A 402 9.18 5.94 -4.33
CA GLU A 402 10.09 6.90 -3.72
C GLU A 402 9.34 8.06 -3.10
N ASN A 403 9.74 8.45 -1.89
CA ASN A 403 9.12 9.52 -1.12
C ASN A 403 10.15 10.59 -0.74
N VAL A 404 9.72 11.85 -0.88
CA VAL A 404 10.35 13.00 -0.23
C VAL A 404 9.32 13.71 0.64
N PHE A 405 9.48 13.57 1.96
CA PHE A 405 8.68 14.21 2.99
C PHE A 405 9.52 15.26 3.71
N LEU A 406 9.10 16.52 3.67
CA LEU A 406 9.82 17.63 4.27
C LEU A 406 9.04 18.19 5.46
N GLN A 407 9.73 18.37 6.58
CA GLN A 407 9.16 18.95 7.78
C GLN A 407 9.02 20.48 7.64
N PRO A 408 7.96 21.10 8.18
CA PRO A 408 7.86 22.56 8.26
C PRO A 408 8.91 23.14 9.24
N ALA A 409 9.35 24.39 9.11
CA ALA A 409 8.90 25.39 8.14
C ALA A 409 9.59 25.27 6.77
N LEU A 410 8.81 25.36 5.70
CA LEU A 410 9.27 25.16 4.33
C LEU A 410 9.73 26.47 3.65
N GLY A 411 10.60 26.33 2.65
CA GLY A 411 10.84 27.34 1.63
C GLY A 411 9.59 27.67 0.81
N THR A 412 9.68 28.68 -0.04
CA THR A 412 8.63 29.10 -0.96
C THR A 412 8.71 28.38 -2.30
N ASN A 413 9.92 28.11 -2.81
CA ASN A 413 10.10 27.54 -4.16
C ASN A 413 10.85 26.22 -4.12
N TYR A 414 10.33 25.24 -4.85
CA TYR A 414 10.94 23.94 -5.04
C TYR A 414 10.96 23.55 -6.51
N SER A 415 11.92 22.72 -6.90
CA SER A 415 11.81 21.90 -8.11
C SER A 415 11.62 20.45 -7.72
N ILE A 416 10.70 19.77 -8.41
CA ILE A 416 10.47 18.33 -8.28
C ILE A 416 10.91 17.70 -9.58
N THR A 417 11.86 16.79 -9.53
CA THR A 417 12.40 16.09 -10.70
C THR A 417 12.19 14.60 -10.54
N VAL A 418 11.68 13.97 -11.61
CA VAL A 418 11.71 12.52 -11.78
C VAL A 418 12.71 12.21 -12.87
N ALA A 419 13.69 11.36 -12.61
CA ALA A 419 14.75 11.00 -13.56
C ALA A 419 14.74 9.51 -13.86
N GLY A 420 14.81 9.14 -15.14
CA GLY A 420 14.99 7.74 -15.55
C GLY A 420 16.45 7.35 -15.41
N ARG A 421 16.90 6.93 -14.23
CA ARG A 421 18.30 6.54 -14.02
C ARG A 421 18.69 5.37 -14.90
N ARG A 422 17.89 4.31 -14.87
CA ARG A 422 18.11 3.09 -15.65
C ARG A 422 16.77 2.44 -16.00
N VAL A 423 16.30 2.72 -17.21
CA VAL A 423 15.08 2.14 -17.79
C VAL A 423 15.49 1.06 -18.79
N ASN A 424 15.39 -0.20 -18.37
CA ASN A 424 15.90 -1.37 -19.07
C ASN A 424 14.85 -2.09 -19.92
N VAL A 425 13.58 -2.01 -19.51
CA VAL A 425 12.46 -2.71 -20.17
C VAL A 425 11.36 -1.73 -20.45
N ASN A 426 10.77 -1.81 -21.65
CA ASN A 426 9.66 -0.93 -21.99
C ASN A 426 8.42 -1.32 -21.17
N ALA A 427 7.99 -0.44 -20.27
CA ALA A 427 6.79 -0.64 -19.47
C ALA A 427 5.53 -0.06 -20.14
N VAL A 428 5.70 0.74 -21.20
CA VAL A 428 4.64 1.48 -21.88
C VAL A 428 4.45 0.90 -23.27
N THR A 429 3.62 -0.14 -23.40
CA THR A 429 3.43 -0.86 -24.67
C THR A 429 2.87 0.01 -25.80
N ALA A 430 2.21 1.11 -25.48
CA ALA A 430 1.77 2.11 -26.46
C ALA A 430 2.94 2.89 -27.10
N ASN A 431 4.08 2.98 -26.43
CA ASN A 431 5.31 3.49 -27.02
C ASN A 431 6.08 2.33 -27.67
N THR A 432 6.06 2.27 -28.99
CA THR A 432 6.63 1.16 -29.77
C THR A 432 8.07 1.39 -30.22
N ASN A 433 8.59 2.60 -30.07
CA ASN A 433 9.89 2.99 -30.63
C ASN A 433 10.96 3.22 -29.56
N ASP A 434 10.57 3.42 -28.29
CA ASP A 434 11.48 3.69 -27.19
C ASP A 434 11.28 2.71 -26.03
N VAL A 435 12.35 2.51 -25.25
CA VAL A 435 12.30 1.81 -23.97
C VAL A 435 12.06 2.84 -22.87
N VAL A 436 10.82 2.91 -22.39
CA VAL A 436 10.38 3.95 -21.45
C VAL A 436 9.59 3.40 -20.26
N GLN A 437 9.57 4.16 -19.17
CA GLN A 437 8.76 3.93 -17.98
C GLN A 437 7.90 5.17 -17.70
N ASP A 438 6.58 5.00 -17.65
CA ASP A 438 5.65 6.00 -17.12
C ASP A 438 5.54 5.87 -15.59
N TYR A 439 5.00 6.88 -14.93
CA TYR A 439 4.89 6.92 -13.48
C TYR A 439 3.74 7.80 -13.03
N ALA A 440 3.31 7.61 -11.79
CA ALA A 440 2.43 8.52 -11.08
C ALA A 440 3.24 9.34 -10.06
N LEU A 441 2.88 10.60 -9.90
CA LEU A 441 3.51 11.52 -8.96
C LEU A 441 2.42 12.26 -8.17
N VAL A 442 2.48 12.22 -6.86
CA VAL A 442 1.56 12.94 -5.96
C VAL A 442 2.36 13.94 -5.12
N VAL A 443 1.89 15.17 -5.07
CA VAL A 443 2.47 16.28 -4.31
C VAL A 443 1.37 16.85 -3.41
N ALA A 444 1.55 16.80 -2.10
CA ALA A 444 0.59 17.33 -1.14
C ALA A 444 1.29 18.24 -0.13
N SER A 445 0.56 19.26 0.34
CA SER A 445 0.98 20.13 1.44
C SER A 445 -0.18 20.40 2.37
#